data_AF-W1WE08-F1
#
_entry.id   AF-W1WE08-F1
#
_cell.length_a   1.000
_cell.length_b   1.000
_cell.length_c   1.000
_cell.angle_alpha   90.00
_cell.angle_beta   90.00
_cell.angle_gamma   90.00
#
_symmetry.space_group_name_H-M   'P 1'
#
loop_
_entity.id
_entity.type
_entity.pdbx_description
1 polymer ?
#
loop_
_entity_poly.entity_id
_entity_poly.type
_entity_poly.pdbx_seq_one_letter_code
_entity_poly.pdbx_strand_id
1 'polypeptide(L)'
;MVISIRRSRHEEGEELVAIWCRSVDATHDFLSAEYRVELEELVRSFLPEAPLWVAVNERDRPVGFMLLSGQHMDALFIDPDVRG
;
A
#
# COMPACT_ATOMS: atom_id res chain seq x y z
N MET A 1 14.05 -14.26 -2.97
CA MET A 1 13.29 -13.10 -3.46
C MET A 1 14.09 -11.86 -3.11
N VAL A 2 14.62 -11.16 -4.10
CA VAL A 2 15.26 -9.87 -3.89
C VAL A 2 14.19 -8.77 -3.83
N ILE A 3 14.29 -7.89 -2.85
CA ILE A 3 13.43 -6.71 -2.72
C ILE A 3 14.27 -5.45 -2.92
N SER A 4 13.78 -4.54 -3.75
CA SER A 4 14.32 -3.19 -3.90
C SER A 4 13.27 -2.16 -3.49
N ILE A 5 13.70 -0.99 -3.02
CA ILE A 5 12.80 0.13 -2.71
C ILE A 5 13.01 1.24 -3.74
N ARG A 6 11.91 1.79 -4.27
CA ARG A 6 11.93 2.93 -5.20
C ARG A 6 10.71 3.84 -5.00
N ARG A 7 10.62 4.94 -5.74
CA ARG A 7 9.41 5.78 -5.79
C ARG A 7 8.27 5.07 -6.54
N SER A 8 7.04 5.32 -6.09
CA SER A 8 5.83 4.87 -6.79
C SER A 8 5.70 5.52 -8.16
N ARG A 9 4.99 4.85 -9.07
CA ARG A 9 4.52 5.41 -10.34
C ARG A 9 3.00 5.59 -10.27
N HIS A 10 2.47 6.58 -10.96
CA HIS A 10 1.03 6.86 -10.96
C HIS A 10 0.20 5.68 -11.49
N GLU A 11 0.70 4.98 -12.51
CA GLU A 11 0.07 3.80 -13.11
C GLU A 11 -0.04 2.59 -12.16
N GLU A 12 0.74 2.58 -11.06
CA GLU A 12 0.75 1.50 -10.07
C GLU A 12 -0.29 1.72 -8.97
N GLY A 13 -1.03 2.84 -8.99
CA GLY A 13 -1.96 3.22 -7.93
C GLY A 13 -2.98 2.13 -7.60
N GLU A 14 -3.58 1.50 -8.61
CA GLU A 14 -4.52 0.39 -8.44
C GLU A 14 -3.88 -0.84 -7.76
N GLU A 15 -2.59 -1.12 -8.03
CA GLU A 15 -1.86 -2.20 -7.36
C GLU A 15 -1.60 -1.86 -5.88
N LEU A 16 -1.29 -0.60 -5.57
CA LEU A 16 -1.09 -0.15 -4.20
C LEU A 16 -2.40 -0.18 -3.39
N VAL A 17 -3.51 0.19 -4.02
CA VAL A 17 -4.86 0.05 -3.42
C VAL A 17 -5.14 -1.42 -3.13
N ALA A 18 -4.86 -2.33 -4.07
CA ALA A 18 -5.05 -3.76 -3.85
C ALA A 18 -4.19 -4.28 -2.67
N ILE A 19 -2.93 -3.87 -2.57
CA ILE A 19 -2.06 -4.22 -1.44
C ILE A 19 -2.64 -3.71 -0.12
N TRP A 20 -3.09 -2.46 -0.08
CA TRP A 20 -3.75 -1.89 1.10
C TRP A 20 -4.99 -2.68 1.48
N CYS A 21 -5.87 -2.97 0.51
CA CYS A 21 -7.08 -3.75 0.74
C CYS A 21 -6.77 -5.11 1.37
N ARG A 22 -5.86 -5.87 0.76
CA ARG A 22 -5.45 -7.19 1.27
C ARG A 22 -4.81 -7.11 2.65
N SER A 23 -4.03 -6.07 2.92
CA SER A 23 -3.40 -5.84 4.23
C SER A 23 -4.45 -5.55 5.31
N VAL A 24 -5.45 -4.73 4.98
CA VAL A 24 -6.55 -4.38 5.86
C VAL A 24 -7.42 -5.60 6.14
N ASP A 25 -7.81 -6.34 5.10
CA ASP A 25 -8.64 -7.53 5.26
C ASP A 25 -7.93 -8.63 6.07
N ALA A 26 -6.60 -8.71 6.01
CA ALA A 26 -5.82 -9.70 6.75
C ALA A 26 -5.60 -9.37 8.24
N THR A 27 -5.58 -8.09 8.63
CA THR A 27 -5.17 -7.70 10.00
C THR A 27 -6.04 -6.64 10.68
N HIS A 28 -7.01 -6.06 9.98
CA HIS A 28 -7.89 -4.99 10.47
C HIS A 28 -9.36 -5.43 10.46
N ASP A 29 -9.61 -6.67 10.89
CA ASP A 29 -10.96 -7.25 11.05
C ASP A 29 -11.86 -6.47 12.02
N PHE A 30 -11.28 -5.57 12.82
CA PHE A 30 -11.98 -4.65 13.70
C PHE A 30 -12.70 -3.50 12.98
N LEU A 31 -12.40 -3.23 11.70
CA LEU A 31 -13.10 -2.19 10.93
C LEU A 31 -14.50 -2.66 10.54
N SER A 32 -15.49 -1.77 10.65
CA SER A 32 -16.82 -2.05 10.11
C SER A 32 -16.78 -2.08 8.58
N ALA A 33 -17.69 -2.83 7.96
CA ALA A 33 -17.79 -2.90 6.50
C ALA A 33 -18.05 -1.53 5.87
N GLU A 34 -18.87 -0.69 6.51
CA GLU A 34 -19.16 0.67 6.06
C GLU A 34 -17.90 1.53 6.05
N TYR A 35 -17.16 1.55 7.17
CA TYR A 35 -15.95 2.35 7.28
C TYR A 35 -14.82 1.83 6.39
N ARG A 36 -14.76 0.52 6.14
CA ARG A 36 -13.84 -0.11 5.19
C ARG A 36 -14.03 0.39 3.76
N VAL A 37 -15.29 0.57 3.34
CA VAL A 37 -15.64 1.09 2.00
C VAL A 37 -15.29 2.57 1.90
N GLU A 38 -15.63 3.38 2.91
CA GLU A 38 -15.28 4.81 2.95
C GLU A 38 -13.76 5.02 2.88
N LEU A 39 -12.99 4.24 3.63
CA LEU A 39 -11.53 4.29 3.59
C LEU A 39 -10.99 3.89 2.22
N GLU A 40 -11.57 2.88 1.57
CA GLU A 40 -11.12 2.46 0.25
C GLU A 40 -11.29 3.56 -0.80
N GLU A 41 -12.42 4.25 -0.80
CA GLU A 41 -12.66 5.38 -1.71
C GLU A 41 -11.61 6.49 -1.50
N LEU A 42 -11.32 6.82 -0.24
CA LEU A 42 -10.30 7.82 0.09
C LEU A 42 -8.91 7.35 -0.38
N VAL A 43 -8.53 6.12 -0.06
CA VAL A 43 -7.23 5.54 -0.39
C VAL A 43 -7.03 5.46 -1.90
N ARG A 44 -8.06 5.08 -2.66
CA ARG A 44 -8.04 5.03 -4.13
C ARG A 44 -7.80 6.40 -4.76
N SER A 45 -8.34 7.46 -4.15
CA SER A 45 -8.08 8.84 -4.61
C SER A 45 -6.68 9.36 -4.23
N PHE A 46 -6.12 8.84 -3.12
CA PHE A 46 -4.90 9.38 -2.51
C PHE A 46 -3.61 8.68 -2.99
N LEU A 47 -3.59 7.34 -3.01
CA LEU A 47 -2.35 6.58 -3.28
C LEU A 47 -1.71 6.86 -4.65
N PRO A 48 -2.46 7.06 -5.77
CA PRO A 48 -1.85 7.34 -7.07
C PRO A 48 -1.08 8.68 -7.11
N GLU A 49 -1.46 9.64 -6.27
CA GLU A 49 -0.90 11.00 -6.22
C GLU A 49 0.12 11.19 -5.08
N ALA A 50 0.09 10.31 -4.08
CA ALA A 50 0.93 10.42 -2.91
C ALA A 50 2.42 10.12 -3.24
N PRO A 51 3.37 10.82 -2.61
CA PRO A 51 4.81 10.62 -2.81
C PRO A 51 5.31 9.37 -2.05
N LEU A 52 4.79 8.21 -2.45
CA LEU A 52 5.06 6.93 -1.80
C LEU A 52 6.44 6.38 -2.18
N TRP A 53 6.94 5.52 -1.31
CA TRP A 53 7.99 4.57 -1.62
C TRP A 53 7.37 3.19 -1.72
N VAL A 54 7.76 2.40 -2.72
CA VAL A 54 7.26 1.06 -2.96
C VAL A 54 8.38 0.04 -2.80
N ALA A 55 8.07 -1.06 -2.13
CA ALA A 55 8.88 -2.26 -2.15
C ALA A 55 8.50 -3.06 -3.40
N VAL A 56 9.48 -3.43 -4.22
CA VAL A 56 9.27 -4.16 -5.46
C VAL A 56 10.06 -5.45 -5.49
N ASN A 57 9.49 -6.46 -6.14
CA ASN A 57 10.17 -7.73 -6.39
C ASN A 57 11.07 -7.66 -7.65
N GLU A 58 11.69 -8.78 -8.00
CA GLU A 58 12.60 -8.91 -9.17
C GLU A 58 11.95 -8.59 -10.52
N ARG A 59 10.62 -8.56 -10.60
CA ARG A 59 9.85 -8.19 -11.81
C ARG A 59 9.43 -6.71 -11.80
N ASP A 60 9.98 -5.92 -10.88
CA ASP A 60 9.62 -4.53 -10.62
C ASP A 60 8.14 -4.34 -10.23
N ARG A 61 7.49 -5.39 -9.69
CA ARG A 61 6.10 -5.32 -9.23
C ARG A 61 6.03 -4.90 -7.77
N PRO A 62 5.19 -3.91 -7.42
CA PRO A 62 4.94 -3.54 -6.03
C PRO A 62 4.44 -4.73 -5.21
N VAL A 63 5.01 -4.90 -4.02
CA VAL A 63 4.59 -5.88 -3.01
C VAL A 63 4.37 -5.24 -1.64
N GLY A 64 4.61 -3.94 -1.53
CA GLY A 64 4.37 -3.12 -0.34
C GLY A 64 4.66 -1.66 -0.63
N PHE A 65 4.21 -0.77 0.24
CA PHE A 65 4.51 0.65 0.15
C PHE A 65 4.59 1.31 1.52
N MET A 66 5.28 2.45 1.57
CA MET A 66 5.34 3.33 2.72
C MET A 66 5.16 4.79 2.29
N LEU A 67 4.50 5.57 3.14
CA LEU A 67 4.45 7.02 3.06
C LEU A 67 5.37 7.60 4.12
N LEU A 68 6.32 8.44 3.68
CA LEU A 68 7.29 9.08 4.56
C LEU A 68 7.24 10.60 4.36
N SER A 69 6.91 11.32 5.43
CA SER A 69 6.90 12.78 5.51
C SER A 69 8.03 13.25 6.42
N GLY A 70 9.15 13.65 5.82
CA GLY A 70 10.36 14.02 6.56
C GLY A 70 10.95 12.83 7.32
N GLN A 71 10.84 12.85 8.65
CA GLN A 71 11.28 11.77 9.54
C GLN A 71 10.12 10.94 10.10
N HIS A 72 8.90 11.17 9.61
CA HIS A 72 7.69 10.49 10.10
C HIS A 72 7.13 9.54 9.04
N MET A 73 6.88 8.29 9.43
CA MET A 73 6.27 7.27 8.58
C MET A 73 4.76 7.25 8.84
N ASP A 74 4.00 7.91 7.97
CA ASP A 74 2.54 8.06 8.09
C ASP A 74 1.80 6.75 7.80
N ALA A 75 2.33 5.95 6.85
CA ALA A 75 1.70 4.71 6.43
C ALA A 75 2.75 3.66 6.03
N LEU A 76 2.47 2.40 6.35
CA LEU A 76 3.23 1.24 5.91
C LEU A 76 2.29 0.05 5.71
N PHE A 77 2.20 -0.45 4.48
CA PHE A 77 1.37 -1.60 4.11
C PHE A 77 2.17 -2.53 3.20
N ILE A 78 2.04 -3.84 3.42
CA ILE A 78 2.79 -4.89 2.72
C ILE A 78 1.80 -6.00 2.40
N ASP A 79 1.87 -6.54 1.18
CA ASP A 79 1.02 -7.65 0.77
C ASP A 79 1.20 -8.83 1.74
N PRO A 80 0.09 -9.35 2.32
CA PRO A 80 0.15 -10.42 3.31
C PRO A 80 0.85 -11.69 2.82
N ASP A 81 0.89 -11.96 1.51
CA ASP A 81 1.55 -13.16 0.96
C ASP A 81 3.08 -13.10 1.06
N VAL A 82 3.66 -11.90 1.18
CA VAL A 82 5.11 -11.69 1.28
C VAL A 82 5.54 -11.11 2.61
N ARG A 83 4.61 -10.96 3.55
CA ARG A 83 4.87 -10.48 4.91
C ARG A 83 5.31 -11.66 5.78
N GLY A 84 6.53 -11.62 6.30
CA GLY A 84 7.10 -12.68 7.15
C GLY A 84 8.44 -12.31 7.75
#